data_AF-A0A955TJ56-F1
#
_entry.id   AF-A0A955TJ56-F1
#
_cell.length_a   1.000
_cell.length_b   1.000
_cell.length_c   1.000
_cell.angle_alpha   90.00
_cell.angle_beta   90.00
_cell.angle_gamma   90.00
#
_symmetry.space_group_name_H-M   'P 1'
#
loop_
_entity.id
_entity.type
_entity.pdbx_description
1 polymer ?
#
loop_
_entity_poly.entity_id
_entity_poly.type
_entity_poly.pdbx_seq_one_letter_code
_entity_poly.pdbx_strand_id
1 'polypeptide(L)'
;MPQLNPKPMIALSSGRNKELSWPTLDSTTEPTISSETLSLALEAKYAETQRLHHHLHRLVKSLPLPALLYNRKGRIVTANHEAHVLM
;
A
#
# COMPACT_ATOMS: atom_id res chain seq x y z
N MET A 1 28.20 -49.35 -16.66
CA MET A 1 28.19 -47.87 -16.66
C MET A 1 26.97 -47.39 -17.43
N PRO A 2 26.14 -46.47 -16.94
CA PRO A 2 25.50 -46.36 -15.63
C PRO A 2 23.98 -46.59 -15.71
N GLN A 3 23.43 -47.12 -14.61
CA GLN A 3 22.04 -46.98 -14.18
C GLN A 3 21.73 -45.50 -13.90
N LEU A 4 20.55 -45.00 -14.29
CA LEU A 4 19.90 -43.89 -13.61
C LEU A 4 18.37 -44.07 -13.62
N ASN A 5 17.97 -44.58 -12.46
CA ASN A 5 16.64 -44.79 -11.88
C ASN A 5 15.74 -43.53 -11.96
N PRO A 6 14.40 -43.69 -11.93
CA PRO A 6 13.44 -42.61 -12.12
C PRO A 6 13.31 -41.70 -10.90
N LYS A 7 12.92 -40.44 -11.16
CA LYS A 7 12.59 -39.37 -10.21
C LYS A 7 11.99 -39.87 -8.88
N PRO A 8 12.55 -39.49 -7.71
CA PRO A 8 11.81 -39.63 -6.47
C PRO A 8 10.81 -38.47 -6.34
N MET A 9 9.54 -38.88 -6.40
CA MET A 9 8.36 -38.17 -5.89
C MET A 9 8.61 -37.83 -4.41
N ILE A 10 8.65 -36.54 -4.08
CA ILE A 10 8.84 -36.09 -2.69
C ILE A 10 7.60 -36.52 -1.89
N ALA A 11 7.80 -37.52 -1.04
CA ALA A 11 6.82 -37.98 -0.08
C ALA A 11 6.58 -36.88 0.96
N LEU A 12 5.34 -36.39 1.06
CA LEU A 12 4.87 -35.62 2.21
C LEU A 12 4.79 -36.58 3.39
N SER A 13 5.87 -36.70 4.15
CA SER A 13 5.87 -37.43 5.41
C SER A 13 4.98 -36.69 6.41
N SER A 14 3.87 -37.35 6.74
CA SER A 14 2.98 -37.02 7.85
C SER A 14 3.75 -37.18 9.17
N GLY A 15 4.33 -36.10 9.65
CA GLY A 15 4.87 -35.96 10.99
C GLY A 15 3.83 -35.29 11.89
N ARG A 16 3.06 -36.10 12.61
CA ARG A 16 2.17 -35.68 13.70
C ARG A 16 2.96 -34.93 14.79
N ASN A 17 2.35 -33.85 15.27
CA ASN A 17 2.53 -33.24 16.60
C ASN A 17 3.95 -32.74 16.95
N LYS A 18 4.28 -31.54 16.46
CA LYS A 18 4.90 -30.52 17.31
C LYS A 18 4.01 -29.29 17.24
N GLU A 19 3.73 -28.73 18.41
CA GLU A 19 2.96 -27.52 18.63
C GLU A 19 3.29 -26.46 17.57
N LEU A 20 2.27 -25.81 17.00
CA LEU A 20 2.44 -24.58 16.24
C LEU A 20 2.93 -23.49 17.20
N SER A 21 4.19 -23.55 17.61
CA SER A 21 4.92 -22.35 17.93
C SER A 21 4.93 -21.53 16.64
N TRP A 22 4.35 -20.33 16.70
CA TRP A 22 4.57 -19.30 15.69
C TRP A 22 6.04 -19.34 15.26
N PRO A 23 6.38 -19.18 13.97
CA PRO A 23 7.77 -19.05 13.58
C PRO A 23 8.36 -17.95 14.43
N THR A 24 9.25 -18.32 15.36
CA THR A 24 10.02 -17.36 16.14
C THR A 24 10.80 -16.58 15.09
N LEU A 25 10.38 -15.34 14.84
CA LEU A 25 11.11 -14.43 14.00
C LEU A 25 12.48 -14.27 14.66
N ASP A 26 13.47 -14.96 14.13
CA ASP A 26 14.86 -14.70 14.47
C ASP A 26 15.08 -13.21 14.23
N SER A 27 15.41 -12.48 15.29
CA SER A 27 15.63 -11.03 15.29
C SER A 27 16.75 -10.58 14.33
N THR A 28 17.39 -11.53 13.65
CA THR A 28 18.43 -11.35 12.63
C THR A 28 17.88 -11.25 11.20
N THR A 29 16.58 -11.45 10.98
CA THR A 29 15.95 -11.34 9.64
C THR A 29 15.04 -10.13 9.45
N GLU A 30 14.93 -9.23 10.43
CA GLU A 30 14.45 -7.89 10.11
C GLU A 30 15.51 -7.20 9.24
N PRO A 31 15.20 -6.77 8.00
CA PRO A 31 16.03 -5.74 7.41
C PRO A 31 15.89 -4.56 8.38
N THR A 32 16.95 -4.20 9.10
CA THR A 32 16.97 -3.01 9.95
C THR A 32 16.77 -1.81 9.02
N ILE A 33 15.52 -1.47 8.73
CA ILE A 33 15.17 -0.33 7.89
C ILE A 33 15.67 0.87 8.66
N SER A 34 16.73 1.51 8.15
CA SER A 34 17.34 2.62 8.86
C SER A 34 16.31 3.74 9.03
N SER A 35 16.40 4.47 10.14
CA SER A 35 15.57 5.65 10.37
C SER A 35 15.64 6.63 9.19
N GLU A 36 16.79 6.73 8.53
CA GLU A 36 16.98 7.56 7.33
C GLU A 36 16.15 7.07 6.15
N THR A 37 16.10 5.75 5.93
CA THR A 37 15.29 5.15 4.86
C THR A 37 13.80 5.39 5.08
N LEU A 38 13.34 5.30 6.34
CA LEU A 38 11.95 5.61 6.71
C LEU A 38 11.62 7.08 6.50
N SER A 39 12.52 7.99 6.88
CA SER A 39 12.34 9.44 6.67
C SER A 39 12.21 9.77 5.19
N LEU A 40 13.10 9.26 4.34
CA LEU A 40 13.05 9.47 2.89
C LEU A 40 11.77 8.90 2.27
N ALA A 41 11.37 7.70 2.69
CA ALA A 41 10.13 7.09 2.21
C ALA A 41 8.90 7.91 2.62
N LEU A 42 8.89 8.45 3.84
CA LEU A 42 7.82 9.30 4.34
C LEU A 42 7.72 10.62 3.57
N GLU A 43 8.85 11.28 3.33
CA GLU A 43 8.92 12.51 2.53
C GLU A 43 8.42 12.28 1.11
N ALA A 44 8.85 11.19 0.48
CA ALA A 44 8.38 10.81 -0.85
C ALA A 44 6.86 10.59 -0.88
N LYS A 45 6.32 9.86 0.10
CA LYS A 45 4.87 9.61 0.21
C LYS A 45 4.08 10.88 0.48
N TYR A 46 4.62 11.79 1.29
CA TYR A 46 4.01 13.08 1.54
C TYR A 46 3.97 13.93 0.26
N ALA A 47 5.07 13.99 -0.48
CA ALA A 47 5.14 14.70 -1.77
C ALA A 47 4.17 14.13 -2.80
N GLU A 48 4.06 12.80 -2.92
CA GLU A 48 3.08 12.14 -3.78
C GLU A 48 1.64 12.53 -3.41
N THR A 49 1.32 12.51 -2.11
CA THR A 49 -0.01 12.85 -1.60
C THR A 49 -0.36 14.30 -1.92
N GLN A 50 0.58 15.23 -1.74
CA GLN A 50 0.40 16.65 -2.08
C GLN A 50 0.16 16.85 -3.57
N ARG A 51 0.90 16.14 -4.44
CA ARG A 51 0.70 16.19 -5.89
C ARG A 51 -0.69 15.69 -6.29
N LEU A 52 -1.14 14.58 -5.73
CA LEU A 52 -2.48 14.04 -5.98
C LEU A 52 -3.56 15.02 -5.53
N HIS A 53 -3.42 15.60 -4.34
CA HIS A 53 -4.37 16.59 -3.82
C HIS A 53 -4.47 17.80 -4.76
N HIS A 54 -3.32 18.33 -5.19
CA HIS A 54 -3.28 19.45 -6.12
C HIS A 54 -3.91 19.09 -7.48
N HIS A 55 -3.65 17.89 -7.99
CA HIS A 55 -4.24 17.44 -9.25
C HIS A 55 -5.77 17.33 -9.16
N LEU A 56 -6.30 16.68 -8.12
CA LEU A 56 -7.74 16.58 -7.89
C LEU A 56 -8.38 17.96 -7.73
N HIS A 57 -7.73 18.86 -7.00
CA HIS A 57 -8.20 20.24 -6.85
C HIS A 57 -8.32 20.94 -8.22
N ARG A 58 -7.30 20.82 -9.08
CA ARG A 58 -7.35 21.38 -10.43
C ARG A 58 -8.45 20.79 -11.30
N LEU A 59 -8.65 19.47 -11.23
CA LEU A 59 -9.72 18.79 -11.95
C LEU A 59 -11.09 19.35 -11.53
N VAL A 60 -11.37 19.41 -10.23
CA VAL A 60 -12.64 19.93 -9.72
C VAL A 60 -12.85 21.37 -10.19
N LYS A 61 -11.82 22.24 -10.08
CA LYS A 61 -11.91 23.63 -10.52
C LYS A 61 -12.14 23.78 -12.03
N SER A 62 -11.72 22.82 -12.84
CA SER A 62 -11.90 22.86 -14.30
C SER A 62 -13.29 22.39 -14.79
N LEU A 63 -14.12 21.82 -13.90
CA LEU A 63 -15.43 21.32 -14.29
C LEU A 63 -16.39 22.48 -14.62
N PRO A 64 -17.13 22.39 -15.74
CA PRO A 64 -18.05 23.44 -16.19
C PRO A 64 -19.39 23.45 -15.44
N LEU A 65 -19.65 22.44 -14.60
CA LEU A 65 -20.87 22.30 -13.81
C LEU A 65 -20.54 22.35 -12.31
N PRO A 66 -21.46 22.77 -11.43
CA PRO A 66 -21.27 22.76 -9.99
C PRO A 66 -20.78 21.40 -9.48
N ALA A 67 -19.62 21.40 -8.82
CA ALA A 67 -18.95 20.19 -8.37
C ALA A 67 -18.37 20.36 -6.97
N LEU A 68 -18.58 19.33 -6.15
CA LEU A 68 -18.09 19.21 -4.78
C LEU A 68 -17.32 17.89 -4.64
N LEU A 69 -16.12 17.96 -4.10
CA LEU A 69 -15.35 16.77 -3.74
C LEU A 69 -15.49 16.51 -2.25
N TYR A 70 -15.97 15.33 -1.89
CA TYR A 70 -16.10 14.89 -0.51
C TYR A 70 -15.04 13.87 -0.15
N ASN A 71 -14.58 13.90 1.10
CA ASN A 71 -13.84 12.79 1.65
C ASN A 71 -14.78 11.68 2.13
N ARG A 72 -14.21 10.53 2.51
CA ARG A 72 -14.96 9.38 3.06
C ARG A 72 -15.76 9.70 4.33
N LYS A 73 -15.47 10.81 5.01
CA LYS A 73 -16.18 11.28 6.21
C LYS A 73 -17.32 12.26 5.87
N GLY A 74 -17.61 12.46 4.58
CA GLY A 74 -18.64 13.39 4.12
C GLY A 74 -18.26 14.87 4.24
N ARG A 75 -17.00 15.21 4.51
CA ARG A 75 -16.55 16.61 4.55
C ARG A 75 -16.17 17.08 3.16
N ILE A 76 -16.58 18.29 2.81
CA ILE A 76 -16.15 18.96 1.58
C ILE A 76 -14.64 19.21 1.66
N VAL A 77 -13.91 18.68 0.70
CA VAL A 77 -12.46 18.85 0.53
C VAL A 77 -12.18 20.01 -0.43
N THR A 78 -12.95 20.13 -1.50
CA THR A 78 -12.88 21.25 -2.44
C THR A 78 -14.18 21.39 -3.23
N ALA A 79 -14.39 22.58 -3.79
CA ALA A 79 -15.55 22.97 -4.57
C ALA A 79 -15.09 23.81 -5.77
N ASN A 80 -15.81 23.75 -6.90
CA ASN A 80 -15.54 24.62 -8.05
C ASN A 80 -16.27 25.97 -7.94
N HIS A 81 -15.97 26.90 -8.86
CA HIS A 81 -16.57 28.24 -8.84
C HIS A 81 -18.11 28.18 -8.94
N GLU A 82 -18.63 27.38 -9.86
CA GLU A 82 -20.07 27.22 -10.08
C GLU A 82 -20.81 26.75 -8.82
N ALA A 83 -20.20 25.84 -8.04
CA ALA A 83 -20.77 25.41 -6.76
C ALA A 83 -20.81 26.55 -5.73
N HIS A 84 -19.81 27.43 -5.69
CA HIS A 84 -19.79 28.57 -4.76
C HIS A 84 -20.83 29.64 -5.09
N VAL A 85 -21.22 29.79 -6.36
CA VAL A 85 -22.25 30.75 -6.78
C VAL A 85 -23.64 30.31 -6.31
N LEU A 86 -23.84 29.01 -6.09
CA LEU A 86 -25.13 28.41 -5.71
C LEU A 86 -25.33 28.22 -4.20
N MET A 87 -24.28 28.38 -3.40
CA MET A 87 -24.31 28.22 -1.93
C MET A 87 -24.46 29.58 -1.24
#